data_AF-A0A812JXD1-F1
#
_entry.id   AF-A0A812JXD1-F1
#
_cell.length_a   1.000
_cell.length_b   1.000
_cell.length_c   1.000
_cell.angle_alpha   90.00
_cell.angle_beta   90.00
_cell.angle_gamma   90.00
#
_symmetry.space_group_name_H-M   'P 1'
#
loop_
_entity.id
_entity.type
_entity.pdbx_description
1 polymer ?
#
loop_
_entity_poly.entity_id
_entity_poly.type
_entity_poly.pdbx_seq_one_letter_code
_entity_poly.pdbx_strand_id
1 'polypeptide(L)'
;MASADGVGDITERIMEFQRREYAMLSRLAQREREMTKLGQECAEAFYAFDDNRKDSLRGGYVDPAVNIEITLLRQRLREKDQEISQVREELQNAQFQPNSIQGKKLLDKCQHLMEENAEIARQLSEEKMQVLRIQLAAERRKRLQLRQRSAFLDRYAEQADQENEKMEKKITDLGQSLKETRAEIEKHKKALNPELEHHRDNGMSPTRFPGAYL
;
A
#
# COMPACT_ATOMS: atom_id res chain seq x y z
N MET A 1 7.18 -116.13 -9.52
CA MET A 1 5.98 -115.49 -10.11
C MET A 1 4.81 -115.84 -9.21
N ALA A 2 4.11 -115.00 -8.47
CA ALA A 2 4.19 -113.60 -8.02
C ALA A 2 3.23 -113.59 -6.79
N SER A 3 3.56 -113.27 -5.54
CA SER A 3 4.29 -112.15 -4.91
C SER A 3 3.64 -110.77 -5.02
N ALA A 4 2.41 -110.65 -5.56
CA ALA A 4 1.76 -109.33 -5.76
C ALA A 4 0.34 -109.22 -5.17
N ASP A 5 -0.46 -110.30 -5.14
CA ASP A 5 -1.90 -110.17 -4.84
C ASP A 5 -2.23 -109.95 -3.35
N GLY A 6 -1.43 -110.47 -2.43
CA GLY A 6 -1.68 -110.30 -0.98
C GLY A 6 -1.33 -108.91 -0.42
N VAL A 7 -0.53 -108.12 -1.15
CA VAL A 7 -0.13 -106.76 -0.74
C VAL A 7 -1.17 -105.72 -1.21
N GLY A 8 -1.85 -105.98 -2.33
CA GLY A 8 -2.98 -105.16 -2.82
C GLY A 8 -4.17 -105.14 -1.86
N ASP A 9 -4.57 -106.31 -1.34
CA ASP A 9 -5.76 -106.44 -0.46
C ASP A 9 -5.56 -105.72 0.90
N ILE A 10 -4.35 -105.78 1.47
CA ILE A 10 -4.02 -105.09 2.73
C ILE A 10 -3.99 -103.57 2.53
N THR A 11 -3.45 -103.09 1.42
CA THR A 11 -3.39 -101.64 1.14
C THR A 11 -4.76 -101.04 0.88
N GLU A 12 -5.67 -101.75 0.21
CA GLU A 12 -7.07 -101.31 0.06
C GLU A 12 -7.80 -101.22 1.40
N ARG A 13 -7.64 -102.22 2.28
CA ARG A 13 -8.21 -102.21 3.63
C ARG A 13 -7.73 -101.02 4.46
N ILE A 14 -6.43 -100.69 4.37
CA ILE A 14 -5.84 -99.52 5.06
C ILE A 14 -6.47 -98.23 4.54
N MET A 15 -6.64 -98.08 3.21
CA MET A 15 -7.28 -96.90 2.64
C MET A 15 -8.75 -96.78 3.04
N GLU A 16 -9.49 -97.88 3.18
CA GLU A 16 -10.85 -97.86 3.72
C GLU A 16 -10.90 -97.42 5.18
N PHE A 17 -10.01 -97.93 6.04
CA PHE A 17 -9.95 -97.50 7.43
C PHE A 17 -9.57 -96.02 7.56
N GLN A 18 -8.60 -95.54 6.77
CA GLN A 18 -8.23 -94.12 6.74
C GLN A 18 -9.39 -93.23 6.26
N ARG A 19 -10.16 -93.67 5.26
CA ARG A 19 -11.36 -92.93 4.81
C ARG A 19 -12.43 -92.86 5.90
N ARG A 20 -12.66 -93.95 6.62
CA ARG A 20 -13.61 -93.98 7.75
C ARG A 20 -13.16 -93.11 8.91
N GLU A 21 -11.87 -93.17 9.25
CA GLU A 21 -11.27 -92.34 10.29
C GLU A 21 -11.38 -90.85 9.94
N TYR A 22 -11.04 -90.48 8.70
CA TYR A 22 -11.19 -89.10 8.22
C TYR A 22 -12.64 -88.61 8.30
N ALA A 23 -13.61 -89.44 7.91
CA ALA A 23 -15.03 -89.09 8.02
C ALA A 23 -15.48 -88.90 9.47
N MET A 24 -14.97 -89.70 10.41
CA MET A 24 -15.26 -89.55 11.84
C MET A 24 -14.61 -88.29 12.42
N LEU A 25 -13.35 -88.02 12.11
CA LEU A 25 -12.65 -86.82 12.54
C LEU A 25 -13.32 -85.55 12.01
N SER A 26 -13.75 -85.53 10.75
CA SER A 26 -14.48 -84.39 10.18
C SER A 26 -15.80 -84.14 10.90
N ARG A 27 -16.55 -85.20 11.26
CA ARG A 27 -17.79 -85.07 12.03
C ARG A 27 -17.53 -84.57 13.45
N LEU A 28 -16.48 -85.06 14.09
CA LEU A 28 -16.11 -84.64 15.45
C LEU A 28 -15.70 -83.15 15.47
N ALA A 29 -14.87 -82.73 14.52
CA ALA A 29 -14.49 -81.32 14.35
C ALA A 29 -15.71 -80.42 14.08
N GLN A 30 -16.72 -80.91 13.35
CA GLN A 30 -17.97 -80.17 13.14
C GLN A 30 -18.77 -80.03 14.44
N ARG A 31 -18.86 -81.09 15.26
CA ARG A 31 -19.53 -81.03 16.57
C ARG A 31 -18.81 -80.12 17.57
N GLU A 32 -17.48 -80.10 17.58
CA GLU A 32 -16.71 -79.17 18.42
C GLU A 32 -16.98 -77.71 18.02
N ARG A 33 -17.06 -77.42 16.72
CA ARG A 33 -17.43 -76.07 16.23
C ARG A 33 -18.86 -75.68 16.62
N GLU A 34 -19.79 -76.63 16.68
CA GLU A 34 -21.16 -76.36 17.15
C GLU A 34 -21.19 -76.10 18.65
N MET A 35 -20.45 -76.88 19.46
CA MET A 35 -20.35 -76.65 20.90
C MET A 35 -19.71 -75.30 21.23
N THR A 36 -18.65 -74.89 20.50
CA THR A 36 -18.03 -73.59 20.74
C THR A 36 -18.96 -72.43 20.40
N LYS A 37 -19.75 -72.54 19.32
CA LYS A 37 -20.78 -71.53 18.98
C LYS A 37 -21.86 -71.42 20.05
N LEU A 38 -22.44 -72.54 20.49
CA LEU A 38 -23.45 -72.55 21.55
C LEU A 38 -22.90 -72.00 22.87
N GLY A 39 -21.62 -72.25 23.17
CA GLY A 39 -20.93 -71.68 24.32
C GLY A 39 -20.81 -70.15 24.25
N GLN A 40 -20.51 -69.61 23.07
CA GLN A 40 -20.47 -68.16 22.83
C GLN A 40 -21.86 -67.52 22.97
N GLU A 41 -22.89 -68.13 22.35
CA GLU A 41 -24.28 -67.64 22.45
C GLU A 41 -24.78 -67.63 23.90
N CYS A 42 -24.47 -68.67 24.69
CA CYS A 42 -24.78 -68.70 26.12
C CYS A 42 -24.07 -67.56 26.87
N ALA A 43 -22.77 -67.35 26.63
CA ALA A 43 -22.01 -66.31 27.31
C ALA A 43 -22.59 -64.91 27.02
N GLU A 44 -22.91 -64.63 25.75
CA GLU A 44 -23.53 -63.37 25.34
C GLU A 44 -24.89 -63.14 26.02
N ALA A 45 -25.73 -64.19 26.10
CA ALA A 45 -27.02 -64.11 26.78
C ALA A 45 -26.86 -63.83 28.29
N PHE A 46 -25.87 -64.42 28.95
CA PHE A 46 -25.58 -64.14 30.36
C PHE A 46 -25.11 -62.70 30.59
N TYR A 47 -24.22 -62.18 29.74
CA TYR A 47 -23.74 -60.79 29.84
C TYR A 47 -24.87 -59.78 29.65
N ALA A 48 -25.75 -59.99 28.67
CA ALA A 48 -26.90 -59.12 28.43
C ALA A 48 -27.90 -59.10 29.60
N PHE A 49 -28.02 -60.20 30.35
CA PHE A 49 -28.95 -60.32 31.47
C PHE A 49 -28.41 -59.70 32.78
N ASP A 50 -27.10 -59.78 33.01
CA ASP A 50 -26.48 -59.28 34.25
C ASP A 50 -26.37 -57.74 34.29
N ASP A 51 -26.19 -57.09 33.13
CA ASP A 51 -26.15 -55.63 33.02
C ASP A 51 -27.52 -54.99 33.35
N ASN A 52 -28.60 -55.57 32.83
CA ASN A 52 -29.97 -55.08 33.05
C ASN A 52 -30.46 -55.21 34.50
N ARG A 53 -30.02 -56.25 35.23
CA ARG A 53 -30.43 -56.48 36.63
C ARG A 53 -29.83 -55.46 37.59
N LYS A 54 -28.57 -55.06 37.40
CA LYS A 54 -27.86 -54.15 38.31
C LYS A 54 -28.42 -52.73 38.23
N ASP A 55 -28.83 -52.29 37.05
CA ASP A 55 -29.46 -50.98 36.85
C ASP A 55 -30.92 -50.94 37.30
N SER A 56 -31.70 -52.00 37.03
CA SER A 56 -33.11 -52.06 37.40
C SER A 56 -33.33 -52.13 38.93
N LEU A 57 -32.51 -52.88 39.66
CA LEU A 57 -32.64 -53.02 41.12
C LEU A 57 -32.19 -51.76 41.87
N ARG A 58 -31.22 -50.99 41.35
CA ARG A 58 -30.82 -49.70 41.96
C ARG A 58 -31.84 -48.58 41.70
N GLY A 59 -32.52 -48.60 40.57
CA GLY A 59 -33.60 -47.65 40.26
C GLY A 59 -34.88 -47.87 41.09
N GLY A 60 -35.14 -49.08 41.58
CA GLY A 60 -36.34 -49.41 42.36
C GLY A 60 -36.36 -48.93 43.81
N TYR A 61 -35.21 -48.57 44.40
CA TYR A 61 -35.11 -48.09 45.79
C TYR A 61 -35.02 -46.56 45.92
N VAL A 62 -35.00 -45.83 44.80
CA VAL A 62 -34.96 -44.37 44.76
C VAL A 62 -36.28 -43.88 44.17
N ASP A 63 -36.87 -42.86 44.78
CA ASP A 63 -38.08 -42.22 44.25
C ASP A 63 -37.89 -41.86 42.75
N PRO A 64 -38.83 -42.22 41.86
CA PRO A 64 -38.68 -41.99 40.42
C PRO A 64 -38.43 -40.53 40.04
N ALA A 65 -39.03 -39.56 40.75
CA ALA A 65 -38.83 -38.15 40.46
C ALA A 65 -37.41 -37.70 40.85
N VAL A 66 -36.92 -38.16 42.02
CA VAL A 66 -35.54 -37.92 42.46
C VAL A 66 -34.52 -38.54 41.49
N ASN A 67 -34.78 -39.75 40.97
CA ASN A 67 -33.88 -40.40 40.02
C ASN A 67 -33.79 -39.64 38.68
N ILE A 68 -34.91 -39.11 38.19
CA ILE A 68 -34.95 -38.26 36.99
C ILE A 68 -34.16 -36.97 37.21
N GLU A 69 -34.36 -36.31 38.35
CA GLU A 69 -33.65 -35.07 38.68
C GLU A 69 -32.13 -35.29 38.81
N ILE A 70 -31.71 -36.36 39.50
CA ILE A 70 -30.29 -36.73 39.59
C ILE A 70 -29.70 -37.04 38.20
N THR A 71 -30.45 -37.72 37.34
CA THR A 71 -30.00 -38.03 35.98
C THR A 71 -29.86 -36.77 35.13
N LEU A 72 -30.82 -35.85 35.23
CA LEU A 72 -30.78 -34.55 34.55
C LEU A 72 -29.62 -33.69 35.05
N LEU A 73 -29.39 -33.64 36.36
CA LEU A 73 -28.26 -32.92 36.96
C LEU A 73 -26.93 -33.50 36.50
N ARG A 74 -26.79 -34.83 36.46
CA ARG A 74 -25.59 -35.51 35.93
C ARG A 74 -25.39 -35.20 34.45
N GLN A 75 -26.45 -35.15 33.66
CA GLN A 75 -26.37 -34.77 32.25
C GLN A 75 -25.89 -33.32 32.09
N ARG A 76 -26.54 -32.38 32.77
CA ARG A 76 -26.15 -30.96 32.73
C ARG A 76 -24.71 -30.75 33.21
N LEU A 77 -24.28 -31.49 34.23
CA LEU A 77 -22.92 -31.42 34.73
C LEU A 77 -21.91 -31.90 33.67
N ARG A 78 -22.19 -33.02 32.99
CA ARG A 78 -21.37 -33.49 31.86
C ARG A 78 -21.33 -32.50 30.70
N GLU A 79 -22.46 -31.90 30.33
CA GLU A 79 -22.54 -30.88 29.29
C GLU A 79 -21.68 -29.66 29.65
N LYS A 80 -21.74 -29.18 30.90
CA LYS A 80 -20.92 -28.07 31.36
C LYS A 80 -19.44 -28.42 31.46
N ASP A 81 -19.09 -29.62 31.89
CA ASP A 81 -17.70 -30.08 31.90
C ASP A 81 -17.11 -30.13 30.48
N GLN A 82 -17.91 -30.56 29.48
CA GLN A 82 -17.51 -30.52 28.08
C GLN A 82 -17.34 -29.09 27.56
N GLU A 83 -18.29 -28.19 27.82
CA GLU A 83 -18.18 -26.76 27.47
C GLU A 83 -16.92 -26.13 28.10
N ILE A 84 -16.66 -26.39 29.39
CA ILE A 84 -15.46 -25.88 30.07
C ILE A 84 -14.18 -26.43 29.41
N SER A 85 -14.16 -27.70 29.03
CA SER A 85 -13.02 -28.30 28.34
C SER A 85 -12.78 -27.64 26.98
N GLN A 86 -13.84 -27.43 26.19
CA GLN A 86 -13.76 -26.79 24.88
C GLN A 86 -13.27 -25.34 25.00
N VAL A 87 -13.85 -24.55 25.90
CA VAL A 87 -13.44 -23.15 26.11
C VAL A 87 -12.00 -23.06 26.62
N ARG A 88 -11.53 -24.02 27.45
CA ARG A 88 -10.13 -24.07 27.88
C ARG A 88 -9.18 -24.39 26.74
N GLU A 89 -9.55 -25.29 25.85
CA GLU A 89 -8.78 -25.62 24.65
C GLU A 89 -8.72 -24.43 23.69
N GLU A 90 -9.85 -23.76 23.46
CA GLU A 90 -9.92 -22.52 22.67
C GLU A 90 -9.06 -21.42 23.29
N LEU A 91 -9.11 -21.23 24.61
CA LEU A 91 -8.29 -20.25 25.32
C LEU A 91 -6.79 -20.56 25.18
N GLN A 92 -6.43 -21.84 25.26
CA GLN A 92 -5.05 -22.28 25.10
C GLN A 92 -4.55 -22.08 23.65
N ASN A 93 -5.41 -22.32 22.67
CA ASN A 93 -5.11 -22.10 21.25
C ASN A 93 -5.08 -20.60 20.90
N ALA A 94 -5.87 -19.78 21.58
CA ALA A 94 -5.90 -18.32 21.42
C ALA A 94 -4.71 -17.62 22.12
N GLN A 95 -4.10 -18.26 23.12
CA GLN A 95 -2.91 -17.71 23.76
C GLN A 95 -1.72 -17.77 22.82
N PHE A 96 -1.25 -16.58 22.45
CA PHE A 96 -0.02 -16.44 21.69
C PHE A 96 1.17 -17.01 22.47
N GLN A 97 1.80 -18.04 21.92
CA GLN A 97 3.00 -18.65 22.47
C GLN A 97 4.24 -18.11 21.74
N PRO A 98 4.98 -17.14 22.31
CA PRO A 98 6.11 -16.50 21.62
C PRO A 98 7.22 -17.48 21.22
N ASN A 99 7.35 -18.59 21.95
CA ASN A 99 8.39 -19.59 21.71
C ASN A 99 7.98 -20.68 20.71
N SER A 100 6.68 -20.78 20.36
CA SER A 100 6.21 -21.71 19.34
C SER A 100 6.77 -21.33 17.96
N ILE A 101 7.01 -22.31 17.09
CA ILE A 101 7.50 -22.09 15.72
C ILE A 101 6.60 -21.10 14.96
N GLN A 102 5.28 -21.24 15.13
CA GLN A 102 4.31 -20.32 14.53
C GLN A 102 4.37 -18.93 15.17
N GLY A 103 4.59 -18.86 16.49
CA GLY A 103 4.71 -17.60 17.23
C GLY A 103 5.94 -16.79 16.83
N LYS A 104 7.10 -17.44 16.73
CA LYS A 104 8.35 -16.83 16.23
C LYS A 104 8.17 -16.32 14.80
N LYS A 105 7.60 -17.15 13.91
CA LYS A 105 7.33 -16.74 12.52
C LYS A 105 6.40 -15.52 12.43
N LEU A 106 5.41 -15.43 13.32
CA LEU A 106 4.53 -14.25 13.39
C LEU A 106 5.31 -13.01 13.86
N LEU A 107 6.14 -13.14 14.90
CA LEU A 107 6.98 -12.04 15.40
C LEU A 107 7.98 -11.55 14.35
N ASP A 108 8.68 -12.46 13.67
CA ASP A 108 9.61 -12.13 12.59
C ASP A 108 8.88 -11.36 11.48
N LYS A 109 7.66 -11.79 11.14
CA LYS A 109 6.84 -11.09 10.14
C LYS A 109 6.39 -9.71 10.63
N CYS A 110 6.02 -9.56 11.90
CA CYS A 110 5.70 -8.26 12.49
C CYS A 110 6.93 -7.33 12.49
N GLN A 111 8.11 -7.84 12.84
CA GLN A 111 9.36 -7.07 12.79
C GLN A 111 9.65 -6.61 11.35
N HIS A 112 9.53 -7.52 10.39
CA HIS A 112 9.73 -7.19 8.98
C HIS A 112 8.75 -6.12 8.49
N LEU A 113 7.45 -6.23 8.83
CA LEU A 113 6.46 -5.21 8.49
C LEU A 113 6.75 -3.86 9.15
N MET A 114 7.31 -3.85 10.37
CA MET A 114 7.72 -2.61 11.03
C MET A 114 8.91 -1.96 10.32
N GLU A 115 9.88 -2.76 9.88
CA GLU A 115 11.03 -2.30 9.08
C GLU A 115 10.57 -1.73 7.73
N GLU A 116 9.73 -2.46 6.99
CA GLU A 116 9.15 -2.00 5.72
C GLU A 116 8.40 -0.67 5.90
N ASN A 117 7.58 -0.55 6.94
CA ASN A 117 6.87 0.69 7.22
C ASN A 117 7.82 1.86 7.54
N ALA A 118 8.91 1.60 8.25
CA ALA A 118 9.93 2.61 8.53
C ALA A 118 10.67 3.04 7.24
N GLU A 119 10.96 2.10 6.35
CA GLU A 119 11.56 2.38 5.05
C GLU A 119 10.63 3.20 4.15
N ILE A 120 9.35 2.83 4.06
CA ILE A 120 8.33 3.58 3.31
C ILE A 120 8.21 5.01 3.86
N ALA A 121 8.18 5.18 5.18
CA ALA A 121 8.14 6.50 5.81
C ALA A 121 9.38 7.34 5.46
N ARG A 122 10.56 6.71 5.44
CA ARG A 122 11.82 7.35 5.06
C ARG A 122 11.80 7.79 3.60
N GLN A 123 11.43 6.88 2.68
CA GLN A 123 11.32 7.17 1.25
C GLN A 123 10.35 8.32 0.98
N LEU A 124 9.17 8.28 1.59
CA LEU A 124 8.18 9.36 1.46
C LEU A 124 8.70 10.72 1.94
N SER A 125 9.48 10.72 3.03
CA SER A 125 10.11 11.94 3.55
C SER A 125 11.20 12.46 2.60
N GLU A 126 11.98 11.55 2.01
CA GLU A 126 13.05 11.87 1.07
C GLU A 126 12.50 12.40 -0.26
N GLU A 127 11.45 11.80 -0.81
CA GLU A 127 10.79 12.27 -2.04
C GLU A 127 10.28 13.71 -1.89
N LYS A 128 9.53 14.00 -0.82
CA LYS A 128 9.07 15.37 -0.53
C LYS A 128 10.25 16.34 -0.39
N MET A 129 11.32 15.91 0.28
CA MET A 129 12.52 16.72 0.44
C MET A 129 13.24 16.96 -0.89
N GLN A 130 13.30 15.97 -1.78
CA GLN A 130 13.90 16.10 -3.11
C GLN A 130 13.14 17.11 -3.97
N VAL A 131 11.80 17.07 -3.99
CA VAL A 131 10.98 18.05 -4.70
C VAL A 131 11.26 19.47 -4.20
N LEU A 132 11.29 19.66 -2.87
CA LEU A 132 11.61 20.96 -2.27
C LEU A 132 13.03 21.43 -2.63
N ARG A 133 14.01 20.54 -2.68
CA ARG A 133 15.38 20.87 -3.12
C ARG A 133 15.43 21.34 -4.57
N ILE A 134 14.70 20.68 -5.46
CA ILE A 134 14.61 21.06 -6.89
C ILE A 134 13.96 22.44 -7.01
N GLN A 135 12.83 22.67 -6.33
CA GLN A 135 12.15 23.96 -6.32
C GLN A 135 13.06 25.08 -5.79
N LEU A 136 13.79 24.82 -4.70
CA LEU A 136 14.75 25.77 -4.14
C LEU A 136 15.88 26.11 -5.13
N ALA A 137 16.41 25.11 -5.83
CA ALA A 137 17.44 25.33 -6.85
C ALA A 137 16.91 26.18 -8.03
N ALA A 138 15.69 25.90 -8.48
CA ALA A 138 15.01 26.68 -9.52
C ALA A 138 14.79 28.13 -9.10
N GLU A 139 14.30 28.37 -7.88
CA GLU A 139 14.10 29.72 -7.35
C GLU A 139 15.42 30.49 -7.17
N ARG A 140 16.49 29.81 -6.73
CA ARG A 140 17.83 30.43 -6.67
C ARG A 140 18.32 30.87 -8.05
N ARG A 141 18.12 30.04 -9.08
CA ARG A 141 18.48 30.38 -10.46
C ARG A 141 17.66 31.57 -10.97
N LYS A 142 16.35 31.57 -10.72
CA LYS A 142 15.44 32.67 -11.07
C LYS A 142 15.85 33.97 -10.37
N ARG A 143 16.17 33.92 -9.08
CA ARG A 143 16.66 35.07 -8.32
C ARG A 143 17.96 35.64 -8.90
N LEU A 144 18.87 34.77 -9.33
CA LEU A 144 20.12 35.19 -9.96
C LEU A 144 19.85 35.88 -11.30
N GLN A 145 19.01 35.31 -12.15
CA GLN A 145 18.61 35.92 -13.42
C GLN A 145 17.94 37.28 -13.23
N LEU A 146 17.04 37.41 -12.24
CA LEU A 146 16.41 38.68 -11.92
C LEU A 146 17.42 39.73 -11.44
N ARG A 147 18.39 39.34 -10.60
CA ARG A 147 19.47 40.25 -10.18
C ARG A 147 20.33 40.71 -11.36
N GLN A 148 20.68 39.79 -12.26
CA GLN A 148 21.44 40.13 -13.47
C GLN A 148 20.66 41.08 -14.38
N ARG A 149 19.35 40.83 -14.57
CA ARG A 149 18.48 41.70 -15.35
C ARG A 149 18.30 43.07 -14.71
N SER A 150 18.15 43.14 -13.38
CA SER A 150 18.11 44.41 -12.64
C SER A 150 19.39 45.19 -12.89
N ALA A 151 20.55 44.59 -12.64
CA ALA A 151 21.83 45.26 -12.84
C ALA A 151 22.05 45.71 -14.29
N PHE A 152 21.55 44.95 -15.27
CA PHE A 152 21.55 45.38 -16.67
C PHE A 152 20.67 46.61 -16.90
N LEU A 153 19.45 46.62 -16.36
CA LEU A 153 18.52 47.74 -16.48
C LEU A 153 19.04 48.99 -15.77
N ASP A 154 19.66 48.83 -14.60
CA ASP A 154 20.27 49.94 -13.85
C ASP A 154 21.37 50.61 -14.68
N ARG A 155 22.26 49.81 -15.30
CA ARG A 155 23.29 50.33 -16.22
C ARG A 155 22.70 50.98 -17.47
N TYR A 156 21.63 50.41 -18.02
CA TYR A 156 20.95 50.98 -19.18
C TYR A 156 20.30 52.33 -18.82
N ALA A 157 19.72 52.46 -17.64
CA ALA A 157 19.17 53.71 -17.13
C ALA A 157 20.27 54.77 -16.98
N GLU A 158 21.41 54.42 -16.36
CA GLU A 158 22.57 55.32 -16.25
C GLU A 158 23.07 55.81 -17.63
N GLN A 159 23.10 54.92 -18.63
CA GLN A 159 23.48 55.30 -19.99
C GLN A 159 22.47 56.26 -20.63
N ALA A 160 21.18 55.98 -20.49
CA ALA A 160 20.12 56.85 -20.99
C ALA A 160 20.15 58.24 -20.33
N ASP A 161 20.41 58.31 -19.02
CA ASP A 161 20.57 59.57 -18.29
C ASP A 161 21.77 60.38 -18.82
N GLN A 162 22.92 59.73 -19.05
CA GLN A 162 24.09 60.39 -19.64
C GLN A 162 23.83 60.91 -21.07
N GLU A 163 23.06 60.17 -21.88
CA GLU A 163 22.67 60.63 -23.22
C GLU A 163 21.70 61.80 -23.14
N ASN A 164 20.73 61.76 -22.22
CA ASN A 164 19.83 62.87 -21.95
C ASN A 164 20.59 64.12 -21.52
N GLU A 165 21.53 64.02 -20.57
CA GLU A 165 22.36 65.17 -20.17
C GLU A 165 23.18 65.74 -21.34
N LYS A 166 23.70 64.89 -22.24
CA LYS A 166 24.41 65.34 -23.45
C LYS A 166 23.47 66.05 -24.41
N MET A 167 22.25 65.53 -24.60
CA MET A 167 21.24 66.16 -25.45
C MET A 167 20.77 67.49 -24.86
N GLU A 168 20.55 67.56 -23.55
CA GLU A 168 20.22 68.81 -22.84
C GLU A 168 21.30 69.87 -23.04
N LYS A 169 22.59 69.52 -22.89
CA LYS A 169 23.71 70.42 -23.18
C LYS A 169 23.70 70.94 -24.62
N LYS A 170 23.50 70.05 -25.59
CA LYS A 170 23.38 70.45 -27.01
C LYS A 170 22.21 71.40 -27.24
N ILE A 171 21.07 71.15 -26.60
CA ILE A 171 19.89 72.03 -26.71
C ILE A 171 20.20 73.40 -26.10
N THR A 172 20.89 73.47 -24.96
CA THR A 172 21.27 74.74 -24.34
C THR A 172 22.24 75.52 -25.22
N ASP A 173 23.24 74.86 -25.81
CA ASP A 173 24.24 75.49 -26.68
C ASP A 173 23.61 76.04 -27.97
N LEU A 174 22.72 75.25 -28.59
CA LEU A 174 21.92 75.71 -29.74
C LEU A 174 21.00 76.87 -29.36
N GLY A 175 20.40 76.82 -28.17
CA GLY A 175 19.59 77.90 -27.64
C GLY A 175 20.37 79.20 -27.42
N GLN A 176 21.63 79.12 -26.97
CA GLN A 176 22.53 80.27 -26.84
C GLN A 176 22.92 80.81 -28.21
N SER A 177 23.34 79.95 -29.14
CA SER A 177 23.67 80.33 -30.52
C SER A 177 22.50 81.02 -31.23
N LEU A 178 21.27 80.54 -31.01
CA LEU A 178 20.06 81.19 -31.54
C LEU A 178 19.78 82.55 -30.90
N LYS A 179 20.09 82.74 -29.62
CA LYS A 179 19.98 84.06 -28.96
C LYS A 179 21.03 85.04 -29.49
N GLU A 180 22.26 84.58 -29.68
CA GLU A 180 23.37 85.37 -30.23
C GLU A 180 23.07 85.81 -31.66
N THR A 181 22.72 84.88 -32.55
CA THR A 181 22.34 85.19 -33.93
C THR A 181 21.12 86.11 -34.00
N ARG A 182 20.10 85.92 -33.15
CA ARG A 182 18.98 86.88 -33.04
C ARG A 182 19.44 88.26 -32.60
N ALA A 183 20.34 88.35 -31.62
CA ALA A 183 20.89 89.63 -31.17
C ALA A 183 21.72 90.33 -32.25
N GLU A 184 22.49 89.58 -33.04
CA GLU A 184 23.22 90.07 -34.21
C GLU A 184 22.26 90.58 -35.29
N ILE A 185 21.21 89.81 -35.63
CA ILE A 185 20.17 90.24 -36.56
C ILE A 185 19.51 91.54 -36.09
N GLU A 186 19.18 91.66 -34.80
CA GLU A 186 18.60 92.89 -34.26
C GLU A 186 19.58 94.08 -34.28
N LYS A 187 20.88 93.85 -34.04
CA LYS A 187 21.92 94.87 -34.23
C LYS A 187 22.01 95.31 -35.69
N HIS A 188 22.03 94.38 -36.64
CA HIS A 188 22.07 94.69 -38.07
C HIS A 188 20.80 95.41 -38.55
N LYS A 189 19.61 95.02 -38.09
CA LYS A 189 18.36 95.77 -38.35
C LYS A 189 18.41 97.19 -37.81
N LYS A 190 18.93 97.38 -36.59
CA LYS A 190 19.11 98.72 -35.99
C LYS A 190 20.13 99.57 -36.74
N ALA A 191 21.17 98.95 -37.32
CA ALA A 191 22.16 99.64 -38.15
C ALA A 191 21.61 99.98 -39.56
N LEU A 192 20.68 99.19 -40.09
CA LEU A 192 20.02 99.43 -41.37
C LEU A 192 18.94 100.54 -41.30
N ASN A 193 18.28 100.71 -40.15
CA ASN A 193 17.27 101.76 -39.95
C ASN A 193 17.80 103.21 -40.20
N PRO A 194 18.99 103.62 -39.71
CA PRO A 194 19.52 104.94 -40.02
C PRO A 194 20.00 105.10 -41.47
N GLU A 195 20.38 104.02 -42.19
CA GLU A 195 20.72 104.09 -43.61
C GLU A 195 19.48 104.31 -44.50
N LEU A 196 18.33 103.77 -44.11
CA LEU A 196 17.04 104.03 -44.77
C LEU A 196 16.47 105.43 -44.45
N GLU A 197 16.80 106.02 -43.30
CA GLU A 197 16.45 107.41 -42.98
C GLU A 197 17.41 108.41 -43.66
N HIS A 198 18.72 108.13 -43.75
CA HIS A 198 19.67 108.99 -44.48
C HIS A 198 19.47 108.98 -46.00
N HIS A 199 18.94 107.89 -46.58
CA HIS A 199 18.52 107.86 -47.99
C HIS A 199 17.15 108.49 -48.25
N ARG A 200 16.35 108.79 -47.22
CA ARG A 200 15.15 109.65 -47.35
C ARG A 200 15.50 111.14 -47.28
N ASP A 201 16.55 111.51 -46.56
CA ASP A 201 16.94 112.91 -46.36
C ASP A 201 17.94 113.48 -47.39
N ASN A 202 18.58 112.65 -48.21
CA ASN A 202 19.47 113.11 -49.30
C ASN A 202 19.04 112.57 -50.67
N GLY A 203 18.03 113.21 -51.27
CA GLY A 203 17.67 112.97 -52.67
C GLY A 203 16.33 113.54 -53.14
N MET A 204 16.30 114.87 -53.34
CA MET A 204 15.41 115.62 -54.26
C MET A 204 13.87 115.58 -54.08
N SER A 205 13.32 116.78 -53.92
CA SER A 205 11.89 117.17 -54.02
C SER A 205 11.27 116.89 -55.41
N PRO A 206 9.92 116.97 -55.56
CA PRO A 206 9.10 116.10 -56.38
C PRO A 206 9.15 116.40 -57.88
N THR A 207 9.32 115.37 -58.71
CA THR A 207 8.84 115.40 -60.09
C THR A 207 7.53 114.64 -60.22
N ARG A 208 6.50 115.44 -60.43
CA ARG A 208 5.16 115.05 -60.83
C ARG A 208 5.19 114.53 -62.27
N PHE A 209 4.22 113.65 -62.55
CA PHE A 209 3.61 113.29 -63.85
C PHE A 209 4.13 112.03 -64.54
N PRO A 210 3.31 111.39 -65.40
CA PRO A 210 1.91 110.99 -65.21
C PRO A 210 1.73 109.48 -65.52
N GLY A 211 0.62 108.89 -65.05
CA GLY A 211 -0.12 107.82 -65.73
C GLY A 211 0.61 106.55 -66.22
N ALA A 212 0.16 105.42 -65.65
CA ALA A 212 -0.23 104.20 -66.37
C ALA A 212 0.86 103.39 -67.12
N TYR A 213 0.99 102.11 -66.79
CA TYR A 213 0.27 101.00 -67.44
C TYR A 213 0.92 99.66 -67.03
N LEU A 214 0.03 98.68 -66.78
CA LEU A 214 0.23 97.23 -66.64
C LEU A 214 0.77 96.71 -65.30
#